data_AF-A0AB39S9N9-F1
#
_entry.id   AF-A0AB39S9N9-F1
#
_cell.length_a   1.000
_cell.length_b   1.000
_cell.length_c   1.000
_cell.angle_alpha   90.00
_cell.angle_beta   90.00
_cell.angle_gamma   90.00
#
_symmetry.space_group_name_H-M   'P 1'
#
loop_
_entity.id
_entity.type
_entity.pdbx_description
1 polymer ?
#
loop_
_entity_poly.entity_id
_entity_poly.type
_entity_poly.pdbx_seq_one_letter_code
_entity_poly.pdbx_strand_id
1 'polypeptide(L)'
;MTNAIPHHRPDWVPLAGHQLCVSGVNFDALRIQGVRGEQVAAALIDAADGDAGPVVCEAVGFRWMYFLLAPGAARECEWPLGVQRFGGAAGRRTVAYIGIPALDGNTWPLRWYSEPTVTAPFVEAGRLRAVLGPVGL
;
A
#
# COMPACT_ATOMS: atom_id res chain seq x y z
N MET A 1 4.06 -32.40 5.99
CA MET A 1 3.02 -31.53 6.59
C MET A 1 3.70 -30.21 6.90
N THR A 2 3.63 -29.25 5.98
CA THR A 2 4.20 -27.92 6.20
C THR A 2 3.16 -27.14 6.98
N ASN A 3 3.48 -26.76 8.22
CA ASN A 3 2.70 -25.77 8.97
C ASN A 3 2.79 -24.45 8.19
N ALA A 4 1.85 -24.24 7.25
CA ALA A 4 1.63 -22.93 6.69
C ALA A 4 1.12 -22.06 7.83
N ILE A 5 1.95 -21.10 8.26
CA ILE A 5 1.47 -20.00 9.10
C ILE A 5 0.30 -19.40 8.32
N PRO A 6 -0.91 -19.32 8.89
CA PRO A 6 -2.05 -18.79 8.15
C PRO A 6 -1.70 -17.36 7.72
N HIS A 7 -1.65 -17.13 6.41
CA HIS A 7 -1.44 -15.80 5.86
C HIS A 7 -2.53 -14.89 6.41
N HIS A 8 -2.14 -13.76 7.02
CA HIS A 8 -3.11 -12.78 7.47
C HIS A 8 -3.78 -12.16 6.25
N ARG A 9 -5.07 -12.48 6.06
CA ARG A 9 -5.88 -11.92 4.98
C ARG A 9 -6.93 -10.98 5.57
N PRO A 10 -6.76 -9.66 5.46
CA PRO A 10 -7.83 -8.72 5.75
C PRO A 10 -9.09 -8.99 4.92
N ASP A 11 -10.27 -8.67 5.44
CA ASP A 11 -11.55 -8.95 4.76
C ASP A 11 -11.69 -8.25 3.39
N TRP A 12 -10.99 -7.13 3.22
CA TRP A 12 -10.95 -6.36 1.97
C TRP A 12 -9.93 -6.89 0.96
N VAL A 13 -9.19 -7.96 1.27
CA VAL A 13 -8.33 -8.67 0.30
C VAL A 13 -9.13 -9.81 -0.34
N PRO A 14 -9.25 -9.88 -1.67
CA PRO A 14 -10.08 -10.88 -2.32
C PRO A 14 -9.48 -12.28 -2.16
N LEU A 15 -10.33 -13.32 -2.24
CA LEU A 15 -9.89 -14.71 -2.18
C LEU A 15 -9.14 -15.15 -3.45
N ALA A 16 -9.44 -14.55 -4.60
CA ALA A 16 -8.80 -14.87 -5.88
C ALA A 16 -8.83 -13.65 -6.82
N GLY A 17 -7.86 -13.60 -7.75
CA GLY A 17 -7.77 -12.53 -8.75
C GLY A 17 -7.42 -11.18 -8.13
N HIS A 18 -8.09 -10.11 -8.56
CA HIS A 18 -7.96 -8.78 -7.96
C HIS A 18 -9.31 -8.09 -7.91
N GLN A 19 -9.48 -7.15 -6.98
CA GLN A 19 -10.70 -6.36 -6.84
C GLN A 19 -10.40 -4.89 -6.66
N LEU A 20 -11.36 -4.03 -7.04
CA LEU A 20 -11.27 -2.60 -6.77
C LEU A 20 -11.87 -2.31 -5.40
N CYS A 21 -11.10 -1.62 -4.55
CA CYS A 21 -11.53 -1.16 -3.24
C CYS A 21 -11.55 0.37 -3.20
N VAL A 22 -12.57 0.94 -2.56
CA VAL A 22 -12.68 2.39 -2.38
C VAL A 22 -11.71 2.86 -1.28
N SER A 23 -10.84 3.80 -1.64
CA SER A 23 -9.96 4.46 -0.67
C SER A 23 -10.76 5.29 0.35
N GLY A 24 -10.29 5.31 1.60
CA GLY A 24 -10.96 5.95 2.74
C GLY A 24 -12.05 5.11 3.41
N VAL A 25 -12.36 3.90 2.90
CA VAL A 25 -13.31 2.97 3.54
C VAL A 25 -12.53 1.93 4.35
N ASN A 26 -11.76 1.07 3.67
CA ASN A 26 -10.99 0.00 4.30
C ASN A 26 -9.54 0.42 4.61
N PHE A 27 -9.02 1.35 3.81
CA PHE A 27 -7.67 1.87 3.90
C PHE A 27 -7.59 3.22 3.18
N ASP A 28 -6.64 4.07 3.58
CA ASP A 28 -6.14 5.14 2.72
C ASP A 28 -5.04 4.58 1.80
N ALA A 29 -4.72 5.27 0.71
CA ALA A 29 -3.63 4.87 -0.17
C ALA A 29 -2.75 6.05 -0.54
N LEU A 30 -1.44 5.83 -0.50
CA LEU A 30 -0.47 6.72 -1.15
C LEU A 30 0.09 6.05 -2.39
N ARG A 31 0.25 6.82 -3.46
CA ARG A 31 0.75 6.33 -4.74
C ARG A 31 1.99 7.08 -5.17
N ILE A 32 3.01 6.32 -5.56
CA ILE A 32 4.30 6.83 -6.06
C ILE A 32 4.65 6.10 -7.37
N GLN A 33 5.19 6.82 -8.33
CA GLN A 33 5.46 6.30 -9.67
C GLN A 33 6.81 5.59 -9.76
N GLY A 34 6.84 4.48 -10.48
CA GLY A 34 8.04 3.88 -11.06
C GLY A 34 9.14 3.58 -10.04
N VAL A 35 10.39 3.76 -10.48
CA VAL A 35 11.61 3.41 -9.72
C VAL A 35 11.64 4.07 -8.34
N ARG A 36 11.20 5.32 -8.22
CA ARG A 36 11.12 6.00 -6.93
C ARG A 36 10.19 5.27 -5.96
N GLY A 37 9.02 4.83 -6.44
CA GLY A 37 8.09 4.06 -5.63
C GLY A 37 8.69 2.74 -5.14
N GLU A 38 9.42 2.03 -6.01
CA GLU A 38 10.10 0.78 -5.65
C GLU A 38 11.21 0.99 -4.62
N GLN A 39 12.02 2.05 -4.79
CA GLN A 39 13.06 2.41 -3.83
C GLN A 39 12.48 2.76 -2.45
N VAL A 40 11.37 3.50 -2.41
CA VAL A 40 10.65 3.81 -1.17
C VAL A 40 10.10 2.54 -0.54
N ALA A 41 9.53 1.63 -1.32
CA ALA A 41 9.03 0.35 -0.81
C ALA A 41 10.16 -0.53 -0.23
N ALA A 42 11.29 -0.64 -0.93
CA ALA A 42 12.44 -1.37 -0.44
C ALA A 42 13.00 -0.78 0.86
N ALA A 43 13.18 0.54 0.92
CA ALA A 43 13.66 1.23 2.12
C ALA A 43 12.65 1.15 3.29
N LEU A 44 11.35 1.13 3.01
CA LEU A 44 10.32 0.92 4.02
C LEU A 44 10.38 -0.49 4.61
N ILE A 45 10.57 -1.51 3.77
CA ILE A 45 10.73 -2.91 4.20
C ILE A 45 11.96 -3.07 5.08
N ASP A 46 13.09 -2.49 4.67
CA ASP A 46 14.32 -2.49 5.46
C ASP A 46 14.13 -1.79 6.82
N ALA A 47 13.55 -0.59 6.83
CA ALA A 47 13.25 0.15 8.05
C ALA A 47 12.19 -0.51 8.96
N ALA A 48 11.49 -1.52 8.46
CA ALA A 48 10.47 -2.27 9.18
C ALA A 48 10.90 -3.72 9.50
N ASP A 49 12.18 -4.05 9.33
CA ASP A 49 12.72 -5.40 9.53
C ASP A 49 11.93 -6.48 8.76
N GLY A 50 11.44 -6.13 7.56
CA GLY A 50 10.62 -7.00 6.72
C GLY A 50 9.10 -6.83 6.89
N ASP A 51 8.63 -6.23 7.98
CA ASP A 51 7.20 -6.13 8.33
C ASP A 51 6.62 -4.73 8.07
N ALA A 52 6.76 -4.27 6.82
CA ALA A 52 6.34 -2.92 6.38
C ALA A 52 4.82 -2.72 6.28
N GLY A 53 4.07 -3.83 6.22
CA GLY A 53 2.66 -3.85 5.88
C GLY A 53 2.39 -3.74 4.37
N PRO A 54 1.11 -3.66 3.99
CA PRO A 54 0.66 -3.88 2.62
C PRO A 54 1.15 -2.81 1.62
N VAL A 55 1.92 -3.28 0.63
CA VAL A 55 2.33 -2.49 -0.54
C VAL A 55 1.96 -3.24 -1.81
N VAL A 56 1.14 -2.62 -2.67
CA VAL A 56 0.74 -3.17 -3.98
C VAL A 56 1.59 -2.55 -5.08
N CYS A 57 2.04 -3.38 -6.02
CA CYS A 57 2.74 -2.98 -7.23
C CYS A 57 1.89 -3.30 -8.47
N GLU A 58 1.78 -2.34 -9.38
CA GLU A 58 1.32 -2.58 -10.74
C GLU A 58 2.51 -3.02 -11.60
N ALA A 59 2.50 -4.26 -12.10
CA ALA A 59 3.67 -4.83 -12.79
C ALA A 59 3.89 -4.27 -14.21
N VAL A 60 2.89 -3.60 -14.77
CA VAL A 60 2.89 -3.04 -16.14
C VAL A 60 2.59 -1.55 -16.13
N GLY A 61 2.73 -0.91 -17.29
CA GLY A 61 2.48 0.53 -17.44
C GLY A 61 3.50 1.37 -16.67
N PHE A 62 3.01 2.29 -15.84
CA PHE A 62 3.85 3.24 -15.10
C PHE A 62 4.48 2.69 -13.82
N ARG A 63 4.29 1.38 -13.53
CA ARG A 63 4.83 0.69 -12.35
C ARG A 63 4.48 1.43 -11.05
N TRP A 64 3.19 1.70 -10.86
CA TRP A 64 2.71 2.41 -9.68
C TRP A 64 2.87 1.54 -8.42
N MET A 65 3.37 2.16 -7.35
CA MET A 65 3.43 1.59 -6.01
C MET A 65 2.36 2.23 -5.13
N TYR A 66 1.53 1.40 -4.51
CA TYR A 66 0.46 1.79 -3.62
C TYR A 66 0.76 1.33 -2.20
N PHE A 67 0.97 2.29 -1.30
CA PHE A 67 1.17 2.05 0.13
C PHE A 67 -0.20 2.16 0.78
N LEU A 68 -0.68 1.10 1.43
CA LEU A 68 -2.01 1.07 2.02
C LEU A 68 -1.91 1.39 3.51
N LEU A 69 -2.48 2.54 3.90
CA LEU A 69 -2.44 3.06 5.25
C LEU A 69 -3.77 2.79 5.95
N ALA A 70 -3.78 2.83 7.28
CA ALA A 70 -5.02 2.79 8.04
C ALA A 70 -5.96 3.93 7.60
N PRO A 71 -7.29 3.73 7.63
CA PRO A 71 -8.25 4.78 7.29
C PRO A 71 -8.00 6.07 8.06
N GLY A 72 -7.83 7.20 7.36
CA GLY A 72 -7.55 8.51 7.94
C GLY A 72 -6.06 8.81 8.15
N ALA A 73 -5.20 7.80 8.24
CA ALA A 73 -3.78 7.97 8.56
C ALA A 73 -3.00 8.74 7.47
N ALA A 74 -3.49 8.75 6.23
CA ALA A 74 -2.85 9.55 5.18
C ALA A 74 -2.98 11.07 5.44
N ARG A 75 -3.78 11.52 6.40
CA ARG A 75 -3.89 12.94 6.81
C ARG A 75 -2.92 13.33 7.93
N GLU A 76 -2.30 12.36 8.58
CA GLU A 76 -1.45 12.60 9.76
C GLU A 76 -0.09 13.21 9.38
N CYS A 77 0.28 13.11 8.10
CA CYS A 77 1.53 13.61 7.57
C CYS A 77 1.31 14.50 6.35
N GLU A 78 2.20 15.48 6.19
CA GLU A 78 2.38 16.19 4.92
C GLU A 78 3.28 15.38 4.00
N TRP A 79 2.79 15.06 2.81
CA TRP A 79 3.52 14.23 1.85
C TRP A 79 4.33 15.07 0.87
N PRO A 80 5.57 14.68 0.53
CA PRO A 80 6.39 15.42 -0.41
C PRO A 80 5.83 15.37 -1.84
N LEU A 81 6.34 16.25 -2.70
CA LEU A 81 6.01 16.27 -4.12
C LEU A 81 6.25 14.89 -4.76
N GLY A 82 5.36 14.53 -5.69
CA GLY A 82 5.37 13.22 -6.35
C GLY A 82 4.61 12.11 -5.60
N VAL A 83 4.18 12.35 -4.36
CA VAL A 83 3.29 11.44 -3.62
C VAL A 83 1.84 11.84 -3.83
N GLN A 84 1.04 10.93 -4.36
CA GLN A 84 -0.39 11.14 -4.56
C GLN A 84 -1.17 10.48 -3.43
N ARG A 85 -2.04 11.24 -2.77
CA ARG A 85 -2.88 10.76 -1.66
C ARG A 85 -4.30 10.46 -2.10
N PHE A 86 -4.79 9.29 -1.71
CA PHE A 86 -6.17 8.83 -1.86
C PHE A 86 -6.73 8.44 -0.49
N GLY A 87 -7.96 8.83 -0.19
CA GLY A 87 -8.55 8.67 1.15
C GLY A 87 -8.37 9.87 2.08
N GLY A 88 -9.12 9.89 3.18
CA GLY A 88 -9.10 10.96 4.17
C GLY A 88 -9.65 12.32 3.71
N ALA A 89 -10.83 12.41 3.12
CA ALA A 89 -11.44 13.69 2.75
C ALA A 89 -12.84 13.92 3.36
N ALA A 90 -12.88 14.64 4.48
CA ALA A 90 -13.93 15.65 4.64
C ALA A 90 -13.66 16.74 3.58
N GLY A 91 -14.42 16.74 2.48
CA GLY A 91 -14.50 17.88 1.54
C GLY A 91 -13.96 17.70 0.11
N ARG A 92 -13.36 16.57 -0.30
CA ARG A 92 -13.09 16.28 -1.72
C ARG A 92 -14.15 15.33 -2.30
N ARG A 93 -14.72 15.72 -3.44
CA ARG A 93 -15.76 14.99 -4.21
C ARG A 93 -15.25 13.77 -4.99
N THR A 94 -13.96 13.43 -4.89
CA THR A 94 -13.34 12.41 -5.74
C THR A 94 -13.19 11.10 -4.99
N VAL A 95 -13.99 10.12 -5.39
CA VAL A 95 -13.84 8.72 -4.99
C VAL A 95 -12.71 8.11 -5.82
N ALA A 96 -11.74 7.47 -5.15
CA ALA A 96 -10.68 6.74 -5.82
C ALA A 96 -10.77 5.24 -5.49
N TYR A 97 -10.66 4.43 -6.54
CA TYR A 97 -10.66 2.97 -6.47
C TYR A 97 -9.23 2.47 -6.64
N ILE A 98 -8.78 1.61 -5.72
CA ILE A 98 -7.44 1.03 -5.70
C ILE A 98 -7.58 -0.48 -5.95
N GLY A 99 -6.80 -1.00 -6.88
CA GLY A 99 -6.77 -2.43 -7.18
C GLY A 99 -6.01 -3.19 -6.10
N ILE A 100 -6.65 -4.22 -5.54
CA ILE A 100 -6.11 -5.09 -4.49
C ILE A 100 -6.01 -6.51 -5.04
N PRO A 101 -4.80 -7.08 -5.16
CA PRO A 101 -4.62 -8.47 -5.55
C PRO A 101 -4.98 -9.41 -4.39
N ALA A 102 -5.45 -10.61 -4.71
CA ALA A 102 -5.49 -11.72 -3.76
C ALA A 102 -4.06 -12.04 -3.28
N LEU A 103 -3.93 -12.71 -2.12
CA LEU A 103 -2.61 -13.15 -1.63
C LEU A 103 -2.05 -14.29 -2.48
N ASP A 104 -2.94 -15.14 -3.00
CA ASP A 104 -2.58 -16.33 -3.75
C ASP A 104 -3.15 -16.32 -5.17
N GLY A 105 -2.51 -17.11 -6.04
CA GLY A 105 -2.93 -17.31 -7.43
C GLY A 105 -2.46 -16.21 -8.38
N ASN A 106 -3.01 -16.22 -9.60
CA ASN A 106 -2.63 -15.24 -10.61
C ASN A 106 -3.44 -13.95 -10.45
N THR A 107 -2.75 -12.88 -10.08
CA THR A 107 -3.34 -11.56 -9.83
C THR A 107 -2.91 -10.51 -10.84
N TRP A 108 -2.27 -10.92 -11.94
CA TRP A 108 -1.81 -10.02 -13.00
C TRP A 108 -2.92 -9.03 -13.43
N PRO A 109 -2.63 -7.73 -13.59
CA PRO A 109 -1.30 -7.10 -13.56
C PRO A 109 -0.81 -6.65 -12.17
N LEU A 110 -1.55 -6.95 -11.11
CA LEU A 110 -1.22 -6.51 -9.75
C LEU A 110 -0.47 -7.59 -8.99
N ARG A 111 0.38 -7.18 -8.06
CA ARG A 111 1.06 -8.08 -7.12
C ARG A 111 1.31 -7.39 -5.79
N TRP A 112 1.44 -8.18 -4.74
CA TRP A 112 2.02 -7.71 -3.49
C TRP A 112 3.52 -7.51 -3.67
N TYR A 113 4.00 -6.35 -3.23
CA TYR A 113 5.42 -6.08 -3.01
C TYR A 113 5.80 -6.32 -1.55
N SER A 114 4.85 -6.05 -0.65
CA SER A 114 4.84 -6.49 0.75
C SER A 114 3.39 -6.82 1.13
N GLU A 115 3.16 -7.96 1.77
CA GLU A 115 1.83 -8.43 2.17
C GLU A 115 1.40 -7.85 3.52
N PRO A 116 0.09 -7.69 3.79
CA PRO A 116 -0.37 -7.39 5.13
C PRO A 116 -0.08 -8.56 6.08
N THR A 117 0.37 -8.26 7.29
CA THR A 117 0.58 -9.25 8.35
C THR A 117 -0.31 -8.94 9.56
N VAL A 118 -0.34 -9.84 10.55
CA VAL A 118 -1.09 -9.58 11.80
C VAL A 118 -0.51 -8.38 12.55
N THR A 119 0.81 -8.19 12.50
CA THR A 119 1.56 -7.15 13.20
C THR A 119 1.64 -5.84 12.42
N ALA A 120 1.56 -5.91 11.08
CA ALA A 120 1.50 -4.78 10.17
C ALA A 120 0.32 -4.92 9.18
N PRO A 121 -0.94 -4.76 9.64
CA PRO A 121 -2.11 -4.81 8.76
C PRO A 121 -2.17 -3.61 7.81
N PHE A 122 -1.45 -2.52 8.12
CA PHE A 122 -1.32 -1.31 7.32
C PHE A 122 0.12 -0.77 7.38
N VAL A 123 0.50 0.00 6.37
CA VAL A 123 1.74 0.77 6.37
C VAL A 123 1.64 1.90 7.39
N GLU A 124 2.67 2.03 8.24
CA GLU A 124 2.76 3.11 9.23
C GLU A 124 3.08 4.46 8.55
N ALA A 125 2.22 5.45 8.75
CA ALA A 125 2.34 6.77 8.09
C ALA A 125 3.65 7.48 8.44
N GLY A 126 4.03 7.48 9.73
CA GLY A 126 5.25 8.13 10.22
C GLY A 126 6.51 7.52 9.63
N ARG A 127 6.61 6.18 9.63
CA ARG A 127 7.72 5.45 9.01
C ARG A 127 7.84 5.72 7.51
N LEU A 128 6.73 5.64 6.77
CA LEU A 128 6.74 5.95 5.33
C LEU A 128 7.17 7.39 5.09
N ARG A 129 6.70 8.33 5.92
CA ARG A 129 7.09 9.75 5.83
C ARG A 129 8.59 9.95 6.10
N ALA A 130 9.17 9.19 7.03
CA ALA A 130 10.60 9.25 7.34
C ALA A 130 11.44 8.74 6.17
N VAL A 131 11.07 7.60 5.58
CA VAL A 131 11.74 7.01 4.40
C VAL A 131 11.69 7.94 3.19
N LEU A 132 10.59 8.67 3.02
CA LEU A 132 10.43 9.64 1.93
C LEU A 132 11.30 10.90 2.09
N GLY A 133 11.86 11.15 3.28
CA GLY A 133 12.72 12.29 3.56
C GLY A 133 12.04 13.66 3.44
N PRO A 134 12.73 14.78 3.78
CA PRO A 134 12.17 16.13 3.68
C PRO A 134 11.99 16.61 2.23
N VAL A 135 12.77 16.07 1.29
CA VAL A 135 12.76 16.46 -0.12
C VAL A 135 12.74 15.19 -0.96
N GLY A 136 11.58 14.91 -1.56
CA GLY A 136 11.45 13.81 -2.50
C GLY A 136 12.27 14.07 -3.74
N LEU A 137 13.43 13.41 -3.85
CA LEU A 137 14.20 13.33 -5.10
C LEU A 137 13.37 12.70 -6.22
#